data_AF-A0A840UK10-F1
#
_entry.id   AF-A0A840UK10-F1
#
_cell.length_a   1.000
_cell.length_b   1.000
_cell.length_c   1.000
_cell.angle_alpha   90.00
_cell.angle_beta   90.00
_cell.angle_gamma   90.00
#
_symmetry.space_group_name_H-M   'P 1'
#
loop_
_entity.id
_entity.type
_entity.pdbx_description
1 polymer ?
#
loop_
_entity_poly.entity_id
_entity_poly.type
_entity_poly.pdbx_seq_one_letter_code
_entity_poly.pdbx_strand_id
1 'polypeptide(L)'
;MMILDKLADSTRKRVEACKKKISLEQLKRQAAEKENKQAFLFEKMLKTKDISFICEVKKASPSKGIIAEDFPYLQIAKDYEKAGATAISVLTEPECFLGSDVYLQEIAQAVDIPVLRKDFTVDEYQIYEAYLLGASAVLLICALLSVEQLLRFRTIADELGISCLVEAHDKDEIEKALAAKARIIGVNNRDLRDFTVNINNSIRMREYVPDDIIFVSESGIKTAQDIEALRQHNVQAALIGETFMRSTDKVTALAELFGKIQVPKIKFCGIKSQADVAIINKVEPDYIGFILAPSKRQITVELARQLKDKLKPQIKTVGVFVDEALENVITAIKTIQLDVVQLHGNETEEYIEELRQNTAVDIWKAVRVKNIREIEKWQNSGADKLLFDTYRPAVAGGTGEVFDWSVLENCQRPFVLAGGLSSKNIVKAVRRLSPWAVDINSTVETDGNKDSEKINEIMAIMERLR
;
A
#
# COMPACT_ATOMS: atom_id res chain seq x y z
N MET A 1 -32.93 6.40 -25.56
CA MET A 1 -32.32 5.28 -24.82
C MET A 1 -30.93 5.71 -24.40
N MET A 2 -30.70 5.86 -23.10
CA MET A 2 -29.42 6.35 -22.57
C MET A 2 -28.33 5.32 -22.84
N ILE A 3 -27.07 5.75 -22.88
CA ILE A 3 -25.94 4.83 -23.13
C ILE A 3 -25.87 3.71 -22.07
N LEU A 4 -26.25 4.05 -20.84
CA LEU A 4 -26.30 3.13 -19.71
C LEU A 4 -27.31 1.99 -19.94
N ASP A 5 -28.49 2.28 -20.49
CA ASP A 5 -29.50 1.26 -20.81
C ASP A 5 -28.98 0.28 -21.86
N LYS A 6 -28.26 0.79 -22.88
CA LYS A 6 -27.68 -0.04 -23.94
C LYS A 6 -26.63 -1.00 -23.40
N LEU A 7 -25.77 -0.50 -22.50
CA LEU A 7 -24.72 -1.30 -21.85
C LEU A 7 -25.33 -2.37 -20.93
N ALA A 8 -26.37 -2.02 -20.18
CA ALA A 8 -27.11 -2.98 -19.36
C ALA A 8 -27.78 -4.06 -20.20
N ASP A 9 -28.45 -3.70 -21.30
CA ASP A 9 -29.12 -4.66 -22.19
C ASP A 9 -28.13 -5.58 -22.92
N SER A 10 -27.01 -5.04 -23.39
CA SER A 10 -25.93 -5.83 -23.97
C SER A 10 -25.38 -6.82 -22.94
N THR A 11 -25.18 -6.36 -21.70
CA THR A 11 -24.69 -7.22 -20.62
C THR A 11 -25.69 -8.33 -20.26
N ARG A 12 -27.00 -8.05 -20.22
CA ARG A 12 -28.02 -9.10 -20.02
C ARG A 12 -27.93 -10.20 -21.09
N LYS A 13 -27.77 -9.81 -22.37
CA LYS A 13 -27.61 -10.78 -23.47
C LYS A 13 -26.34 -11.61 -23.31
N ARG A 14 -25.22 -10.99 -22.91
CA ARG A 14 -23.95 -11.67 -22.62
C ARG A 14 -24.12 -12.68 -21.49
N VAL A 15 -24.75 -12.29 -20.38
CA VAL A 15 -25.02 -13.18 -19.25
C VAL A 15 -25.85 -14.40 -19.68
N GLU A 16 -26.92 -14.20 -20.45
CA GLU A 16 -27.74 -15.31 -20.93
C GLU A 16 -26.96 -16.25 -21.88
N ALA A 17 -26.02 -15.71 -22.67
CA ALA A 17 -25.12 -16.54 -23.47
C ALA A 17 -24.12 -17.32 -22.60
N CYS A 18 -23.60 -16.73 -21.52
CA CYS A 18 -22.72 -17.39 -20.57
C CYS A 18 -23.45 -18.50 -19.81
N LYS A 19 -24.67 -18.26 -19.33
CA LYS A 19 -25.53 -19.25 -18.65
C LYS A 19 -25.81 -20.51 -19.49
N LYS A 20 -25.78 -20.40 -20.81
CA LYS A 20 -25.91 -21.56 -21.74
C LYS A 20 -24.64 -22.41 -21.79
N LYS A 21 -23.48 -21.84 -21.48
CA LYS A 21 -22.19 -22.55 -21.45
C LYS A 21 -21.93 -23.18 -20.08
N ILE A 22 -22.11 -22.39 -19.03
CA ILE A 22 -22.00 -22.82 -17.63
C ILE A 22 -23.24 -22.32 -16.93
N SER A 23 -24.02 -23.21 -16.33
CA SER A 23 -25.25 -22.79 -15.64
C SER A 23 -24.91 -22.07 -14.32
N LEU A 24 -25.85 -21.25 -13.85
CA LEU A 24 -25.71 -20.59 -12.55
C LEU A 24 -25.51 -21.60 -11.40
N GLU A 25 -26.21 -22.73 -11.43
CA GLU A 25 -26.05 -23.79 -10.43
C GLU A 25 -24.66 -24.42 -10.46
N GLN A 26 -24.06 -24.56 -11.66
CA GLN A 26 -22.68 -25.02 -11.79
C GLN A 26 -21.71 -23.99 -11.21
N LEU A 27 -21.88 -22.69 -11.47
CA LEU A 27 -21.04 -21.65 -10.88
C LEU A 27 -21.15 -21.61 -9.35
N LYS A 28 -22.37 -21.74 -8.80
CA LYS A 28 -22.59 -21.80 -7.36
C LYS A 28 -21.83 -22.95 -6.71
N ARG A 29 -21.85 -24.13 -7.32
CA ARG A 29 -21.07 -25.30 -6.86
C ARG A 29 -19.57 -25.04 -6.91
N GLN A 30 -19.06 -24.54 -8.04
CA GLN A 30 -17.64 -24.20 -8.17
C GLN A 30 -17.19 -23.15 -7.14
N ALA A 31 -18.04 -22.15 -6.89
CA ALA A 31 -17.75 -21.12 -5.91
C ALA A 31 -17.71 -21.66 -4.48
N ALA A 32 -18.62 -22.59 -4.13
CA ALA A 32 -18.65 -23.24 -2.82
C ALA A 32 -17.43 -24.14 -2.56
N GLU A 33 -16.84 -24.72 -3.61
CA GLU A 33 -15.63 -25.54 -3.53
C GLU A 33 -14.33 -24.70 -3.43
N LYS A 34 -14.39 -23.42 -3.80
CA LYS A 34 -13.24 -22.52 -3.78
C LYS A 34 -13.00 -21.95 -2.38
N GLU A 35 -11.86 -22.27 -1.78
CA GLU A 35 -11.42 -21.68 -0.51
C GLU A 35 -11.14 -20.17 -0.66
N ASN A 36 -11.84 -19.33 0.11
CA ASN A 36 -11.57 -17.88 0.13
C ASN A 36 -10.59 -17.50 1.25
N LYS A 37 -9.30 -17.42 0.91
CA LYS A 37 -8.25 -16.99 1.84
C LYS A 37 -8.18 -15.47 2.05
N GLN A 38 -8.90 -14.69 1.26
CA GLN A 38 -8.80 -13.24 1.17
C GLN A 38 -10.17 -12.56 1.39
N ALA A 39 -10.98 -13.13 2.28
CA ALA A 39 -12.32 -12.61 2.55
C ALA A 39 -12.30 -11.12 2.94
N PHE A 40 -13.09 -10.33 2.21
CA PHE A 40 -13.23 -8.88 2.33
C PHE A 40 -11.92 -8.09 2.18
N LEU A 41 -10.95 -8.61 1.41
CA LEU A 41 -9.65 -7.95 1.22
C LEU A 41 -9.80 -6.52 0.67
N PHE A 42 -10.70 -6.30 -0.29
CA PHE A 42 -10.91 -4.97 -0.88
C PHE A 42 -11.32 -3.93 0.17
N GLU A 43 -12.37 -4.21 0.96
CA GLU A 43 -12.81 -3.33 2.04
C GLU A 43 -11.71 -3.10 3.09
N LYS A 44 -11.01 -4.17 3.51
CA LYS A 44 -9.93 -4.09 4.51
C LYS A 44 -8.78 -3.20 4.05
N MET A 45 -8.41 -3.30 2.78
CA MET A 45 -7.30 -2.52 2.22
C MET A 45 -7.64 -1.04 2.05
N LEU A 46 -8.92 -0.69 1.83
CA LEU A 46 -9.36 0.71 1.70
C LEU A 46 -9.55 1.42 3.05
N LYS A 47 -9.59 0.70 4.18
CA LYS A 47 -9.67 1.30 5.53
C LYS A 47 -8.29 1.80 5.98
N THR A 48 -7.85 2.90 5.40
CA THR A 48 -6.57 3.57 5.72
C THR A 48 -6.80 4.93 6.36
N LYS A 49 -5.77 5.46 7.05
CA LYS A 49 -5.80 6.83 7.61
C LYS A 49 -5.67 7.93 6.56
N ASP A 50 -5.05 7.62 5.43
CA ASP A 50 -4.95 8.49 4.28
C ASP A 50 -5.82 7.96 3.13
N ILE A 51 -6.02 8.77 2.10
CA ILE A 51 -6.78 8.40 0.91
C ILE A 51 -6.10 7.25 0.15
N SER A 52 -6.91 6.24 -0.18
CA SER A 52 -6.50 5.07 -0.96
C SER A 52 -6.71 5.29 -2.46
N PHE A 53 -5.91 4.62 -3.29
CA PHE A 53 -6.01 4.73 -4.74
C PHE A 53 -6.43 3.40 -5.36
N ILE A 54 -7.53 3.45 -6.12
CA ILE A 54 -8.02 2.34 -6.95
C ILE A 54 -7.61 2.67 -8.39
N CYS A 55 -6.53 2.06 -8.86
CA CYS A 55 -5.99 2.35 -10.19
C CYS A 55 -6.68 1.49 -11.24
N GLU A 56 -7.24 2.12 -12.26
CA GLU A 56 -8.05 1.45 -13.26
C GLU A 56 -7.24 1.06 -14.51
N VAL A 57 -7.36 -0.21 -14.90
CA VAL A 57 -6.84 -0.79 -16.13
C VAL A 57 -7.93 -0.73 -17.18
N LYS A 58 -7.82 0.22 -18.11
CA LYS A 58 -8.87 0.56 -19.08
C LYS A 58 -8.29 0.84 -20.46
N LYS A 59 -8.72 0.06 -21.47
CA LYS A 59 -8.26 0.21 -22.87
C LYS A 59 -9.01 1.32 -23.60
N ALA A 60 -10.33 1.37 -23.46
CA ALA A 60 -11.19 2.35 -24.13
C ALA A 60 -12.27 2.92 -23.18
N SER A 61 -12.98 3.95 -23.64
CA SER A 61 -14.19 4.43 -22.97
C SER A 61 -15.19 5.02 -23.98
N PRO A 62 -16.50 5.01 -23.69
CA PRO A 62 -17.50 5.63 -24.55
C PRO A 62 -17.22 7.08 -24.91
N SER A 63 -16.68 7.86 -23.96
CA SER A 63 -16.42 9.29 -24.15
C SER A 63 -15.14 9.60 -24.94
N LYS A 64 -14.19 8.67 -25.04
CA LYS A 64 -12.84 8.95 -25.59
C LYS A 64 -12.37 7.95 -26.65
N GLY A 65 -13.14 6.90 -26.93
CA GLY A 65 -12.67 5.81 -27.77
C GLY A 65 -11.48 5.09 -27.13
N ILE A 66 -10.53 4.67 -27.95
CA ILE A 66 -9.29 4.00 -27.51
C ILE A 66 -8.41 5.01 -26.76
N ILE A 67 -8.06 4.67 -25.51
CA ILE A 67 -7.20 5.47 -24.63
C ILE A 67 -5.76 4.97 -24.73
N ALA A 68 -5.57 3.65 -24.85
CA ALA A 68 -4.28 2.99 -24.95
C ALA A 68 -4.29 1.99 -26.11
N GLU A 69 -3.60 2.33 -27.20
CA GLU A 69 -3.45 1.46 -28.38
C GLU A 69 -2.68 0.19 -28.01
N ASP A 70 -1.45 0.39 -27.52
CA ASP A 70 -0.69 -0.65 -26.84
C ASP A 70 -1.23 -0.83 -25.41
N PHE A 71 -1.64 -2.04 -25.08
CA PHE A 71 -2.33 -2.35 -23.83
C PHE A 71 -1.71 -3.56 -23.13
N PRO A 72 -0.46 -3.44 -22.62
CA PRO A 72 0.21 -4.48 -21.85
C PRO A 72 -0.38 -4.55 -20.43
N TYR A 73 -1.65 -4.94 -20.32
CA TYR A 73 -2.46 -4.86 -19.11
C TYR A 73 -1.82 -5.51 -17.87
N LEU A 74 -1.06 -6.60 -18.04
CA LEU A 74 -0.29 -7.21 -16.96
C LEU A 74 0.84 -6.32 -16.45
N GLN A 75 1.60 -5.70 -17.35
CA GLN A 75 2.67 -4.79 -16.95
C GLN A 75 2.08 -3.55 -16.27
N ILE A 76 0.99 -3.00 -16.84
CA ILE A 76 0.26 -1.87 -16.25
C ILE A 76 -0.17 -2.18 -14.81
N ALA A 77 -0.75 -3.37 -14.57
CA ALA A 77 -1.18 -3.76 -13.24
C ALA A 77 -0.01 -3.87 -12.24
N LYS A 78 1.11 -4.47 -12.66
CA LYS A 78 2.35 -4.55 -11.85
C LYS A 78 2.93 -3.17 -11.56
N ASP A 79 2.88 -2.26 -12.54
CA ASP A 79 3.34 -0.89 -12.35
C ASP A 79 2.46 -0.15 -11.34
N TYR A 80 1.14 -0.35 -11.36
CA TYR A 80 0.23 0.21 -10.34
C TYR A 80 0.52 -0.32 -8.95
N GLU A 81 0.75 -1.62 -8.81
CA GLU A 81 1.13 -2.21 -7.53
C GLU A 81 2.46 -1.63 -7.03
N LYS A 82 3.50 -1.59 -7.89
CA LYS A 82 4.80 -1.00 -7.55
C LYS A 82 4.67 0.48 -7.17
N ALA A 83 3.76 1.20 -7.82
CA ALA A 83 3.47 2.61 -7.54
C ALA A 83 2.78 2.83 -6.18
N GLY A 84 2.25 1.78 -5.57
CA GLY A 84 1.55 1.82 -4.29
C GLY A 84 0.04 1.99 -4.40
N ALA A 85 -0.59 1.50 -5.48
CA ALA A 85 -2.04 1.40 -5.54
C ALA A 85 -2.59 0.51 -4.42
N THR A 86 -3.73 0.88 -3.85
CA THR A 86 -4.40 0.09 -2.80
C THR A 86 -5.17 -1.07 -3.42
N ALA A 87 -5.76 -0.85 -4.59
CA ALA A 87 -6.51 -1.84 -5.36
C ALA A 87 -6.42 -1.55 -6.86
N ILE A 88 -6.75 -2.54 -7.68
CA ILE A 88 -6.84 -2.39 -9.14
C ILE A 88 -8.30 -2.54 -9.58
N SER A 89 -8.79 -1.62 -10.38
CA SER A 89 -10.08 -1.75 -11.08
C SER A 89 -9.81 -2.27 -12.50
N VAL A 90 -10.47 -3.36 -12.90
CA VAL A 90 -10.30 -3.95 -14.25
C VAL A 90 -11.63 -3.92 -14.98
N LEU A 91 -11.65 -3.27 -16.15
CA LEU A 91 -12.81 -3.27 -17.04
C LEU A 91 -12.96 -4.64 -17.70
N THR A 92 -14.15 -5.24 -17.57
CA THR A 92 -14.49 -6.51 -18.25
C THR A 92 -15.56 -6.36 -19.33
N GLU A 93 -16.12 -5.16 -19.52
CA GLU A 93 -17.10 -4.88 -20.57
C GLU A 93 -16.41 -4.83 -21.95
N PRO A 94 -16.78 -5.71 -22.90
CA PRO A 94 -15.99 -5.92 -24.11
C PRO A 94 -16.31 -4.97 -25.28
N GLU A 95 -17.49 -4.33 -25.32
CA GLU A 95 -17.93 -3.59 -26.51
C GLU A 95 -17.47 -2.13 -26.49
N CYS A 96 -17.69 -1.42 -25.39
CA CYS A 96 -17.41 0.01 -25.27
C CYS A 96 -16.09 0.31 -24.54
N PHE A 97 -15.71 -0.55 -23.59
CA PHE A 97 -14.46 -0.39 -22.84
C PHE A 97 -13.32 -1.26 -23.38
N LEU A 98 -13.62 -2.19 -24.30
CA LEU A 98 -12.70 -3.19 -24.84
C LEU A 98 -11.99 -3.98 -23.72
N GLY A 99 -12.75 -4.28 -22.66
CA GLY A 99 -12.33 -5.08 -21.53
C GLY A 99 -12.42 -6.58 -21.79
N SER A 100 -11.96 -7.39 -20.83
CA SER A 100 -12.00 -8.84 -20.93
C SER A 100 -11.92 -9.51 -19.56
N ASP A 101 -12.68 -10.59 -19.38
CA ASP A 101 -12.58 -11.46 -18.20
C ASP A 101 -11.19 -12.11 -18.07
N VAL A 102 -10.49 -12.31 -19.19
CA VAL A 102 -9.09 -12.80 -19.21
C VAL A 102 -8.17 -11.80 -18.53
N TYR A 103 -8.37 -10.49 -18.77
CA TYR A 103 -7.55 -9.45 -18.13
C TYR A 103 -7.74 -9.48 -16.62
N LEU A 104 -8.99 -9.59 -16.16
CA LEU A 104 -9.30 -9.71 -14.74
C LEU A 104 -8.60 -10.92 -14.12
N GLN A 105 -8.73 -12.10 -14.74
CA GLN A 105 -8.17 -13.34 -14.23
C GLN A 105 -6.65 -13.31 -14.14
N GLU A 106 -5.99 -12.89 -15.22
CA GLU A 106 -4.52 -12.86 -15.27
C GLU A 106 -3.95 -11.77 -14.34
N ILE A 107 -4.60 -10.61 -14.23
CA ILE A 107 -4.19 -9.56 -13.28
C ILE A 107 -4.34 -10.05 -11.85
N ALA A 108 -5.49 -10.63 -11.48
CA ALA A 108 -5.71 -11.15 -10.13
C ALA A 108 -4.72 -12.24 -9.71
N GLN A 109 -4.12 -12.96 -10.66
CA GLN A 109 -3.06 -13.94 -10.40
C GLN A 109 -1.66 -13.31 -10.33
N ALA A 110 -1.47 -12.11 -10.88
CA ALA A 110 -0.16 -11.49 -11.07
C ALA A 110 0.19 -10.42 -10.02
N VAL A 111 -0.77 -9.95 -9.22
CA VAL A 111 -0.60 -8.92 -8.18
C VAL A 111 -1.08 -9.43 -6.82
N ASP A 112 -0.56 -8.83 -5.74
CA ASP A 112 -0.90 -9.15 -4.35
C ASP A 112 -1.99 -8.22 -3.77
N ILE A 113 -2.39 -7.16 -4.49
CA ILE A 113 -3.44 -6.21 -4.09
C ILE A 113 -4.82 -6.59 -4.65
N PRO A 114 -5.93 -6.25 -3.96
CA PRO A 114 -7.28 -6.67 -4.35
C PRO A 114 -7.70 -6.08 -5.71
N VAL A 115 -8.47 -6.87 -6.46
CA VAL A 115 -8.93 -6.51 -7.80
C VAL A 115 -10.46 -6.36 -7.84
N LEU A 116 -10.93 -5.22 -8.32
CA LEU A 116 -12.34 -4.91 -8.57
C LEU A 116 -12.70 -5.26 -10.02
N ARG A 117 -13.74 -6.08 -10.22
CA ARG A 117 -14.38 -6.21 -11.54
C ARG A 117 -15.28 -5.00 -11.79
N LYS A 118 -14.87 -4.14 -12.72
CA LYS A 118 -15.63 -2.96 -13.16
C LYS A 118 -16.43 -3.33 -14.41
N ASP A 119 -17.71 -3.61 -14.22
CA ASP A 119 -18.65 -3.99 -15.28
C ASP A 119 -20.08 -3.61 -14.86
N PHE A 120 -21.03 -3.69 -15.80
CA PHE A 120 -22.45 -3.44 -15.55
C PHE A 120 -23.09 -4.69 -14.95
N THR A 121 -23.01 -4.84 -13.63
CA THR A 121 -23.56 -6.00 -12.93
C THR A 121 -25.10 -5.93 -12.89
N VAL A 122 -25.76 -6.81 -13.62
CA VAL A 122 -27.24 -6.85 -13.77
C VAL A 122 -27.85 -8.19 -13.39
N ASP A 123 -27.02 -9.20 -13.12
CA ASP A 123 -27.43 -10.56 -12.76
C ASP A 123 -26.45 -11.18 -11.75
N GLU A 124 -26.96 -12.03 -10.84
CA GLU A 124 -26.14 -12.68 -9.81
C GLU A 124 -25.07 -13.61 -10.39
N TYR A 125 -25.29 -14.13 -11.60
CA TYR A 125 -24.30 -14.91 -12.34
C TYR A 125 -22.94 -14.21 -12.40
N GLN A 126 -22.94 -12.89 -12.64
CA GLN A 126 -21.71 -12.10 -12.78
C GLN A 126 -20.91 -12.02 -11.47
N ILE A 127 -21.57 -12.14 -10.32
CA ILE A 127 -20.93 -12.06 -8.99
C ILE A 127 -20.17 -13.35 -8.72
N TYR A 128 -20.80 -14.51 -8.96
CA TYR A 128 -20.13 -15.81 -8.87
C TYR A 128 -18.99 -15.93 -9.88
N GLU A 129 -19.21 -15.47 -11.12
CA GLU A 129 -18.17 -15.44 -12.14
C GLU A 129 -16.99 -14.56 -11.73
N ALA A 130 -17.23 -13.34 -11.24
CA ALA A 130 -16.18 -12.45 -10.76
C ALA A 130 -15.34 -13.08 -9.65
N TYR A 131 -16.01 -13.69 -8.66
CA TYR A 131 -15.34 -14.40 -7.56
C TYR A 131 -14.45 -15.54 -8.07
N LEU A 132 -14.96 -16.34 -9.03
CA LEU A 132 -14.21 -17.45 -9.60
C LEU A 132 -12.99 -16.98 -10.39
N LEU A 133 -13.11 -15.86 -11.12
CA LEU A 133 -12.00 -15.21 -11.82
C LEU A 133 -10.96 -14.56 -10.89
N GLY A 134 -11.26 -14.43 -9.59
CA GLY A 134 -10.32 -13.89 -8.59
C GLY A 134 -10.58 -12.44 -8.19
N ALA A 135 -11.71 -11.85 -8.58
CA ALA A 135 -12.08 -10.53 -8.09
C ALA A 135 -12.28 -10.52 -6.58
N SER A 136 -11.80 -9.48 -5.92
CA SER A 136 -12.03 -9.19 -4.50
C SER A 136 -13.24 -8.27 -4.28
N ALA A 137 -13.73 -7.63 -5.35
CA ALA A 137 -14.93 -6.80 -5.34
C ALA A 137 -15.63 -6.76 -6.71
N VAL A 138 -16.92 -6.40 -6.70
CA VAL A 138 -17.73 -6.11 -7.88
C VAL A 138 -18.36 -4.71 -7.81
N LEU A 139 -18.62 -4.12 -8.97
CA LEU A 139 -19.36 -2.86 -9.08
C LEU A 139 -20.88 -3.12 -9.15
N LEU A 140 -21.65 -2.41 -8.33
CA LEU A 140 -23.11 -2.35 -8.40
C LEU A 140 -23.54 -0.90 -8.65
N ILE A 141 -24.44 -0.63 -9.58
CA ILE A 141 -24.77 0.74 -10.01
C ILE A 141 -26.22 1.07 -9.63
N CYS A 142 -26.43 2.11 -8.81
CA CYS A 142 -27.75 2.52 -8.32
C CYS A 142 -28.71 2.96 -9.42
N ALA A 143 -28.19 3.52 -10.51
CA ALA A 143 -28.98 3.89 -11.69
C ALA A 143 -29.58 2.67 -12.43
N LEU A 144 -29.01 1.46 -12.24
CA LEU A 144 -29.42 0.25 -12.95
C LEU A 144 -30.22 -0.74 -12.09
N LEU A 145 -30.11 -0.63 -10.77
CA LEU A 145 -30.59 -1.65 -9.84
C LEU A 145 -31.59 -1.07 -8.85
N SER A 146 -32.63 -1.83 -8.56
CA SER A 146 -33.53 -1.53 -7.44
C SER A 146 -32.83 -1.76 -6.10
N VAL A 147 -33.38 -1.20 -5.01
CA VAL A 147 -32.88 -1.45 -3.64
C VAL A 147 -32.87 -2.95 -3.31
N GLU A 148 -33.90 -3.68 -3.75
CA GLU A 148 -33.99 -5.13 -3.56
C GLU A 148 -32.87 -5.88 -4.30
N GLN A 149 -32.58 -5.49 -5.54
CA GLN A 149 -31.49 -6.08 -6.32
C GLN A 149 -30.11 -5.74 -5.71
N LEU A 150 -29.88 -4.49 -5.32
CA LEU A 150 -28.66 -4.07 -4.63
C LEU A 150 -28.44 -4.89 -3.35
N LEU A 151 -29.47 -5.03 -2.52
CA LEU A 151 -29.41 -5.81 -1.28
C LEU A 151 -29.12 -7.29 -1.57
N ARG A 152 -29.82 -7.90 -2.54
CA ARG A 152 -29.62 -9.30 -2.93
C ARG A 152 -28.19 -9.53 -3.43
N PHE A 153 -27.72 -8.72 -4.35
CA PHE A 153 -26.38 -8.85 -4.94
C PHE A 153 -25.28 -8.63 -3.92
N ARG A 154 -25.43 -7.64 -3.03
CA ARG A 154 -24.53 -7.42 -1.90
C ARG A 154 -24.48 -8.62 -0.95
N THR A 155 -25.62 -9.23 -0.64
CA THR A 155 -25.68 -10.42 0.22
C THR A 155 -24.97 -11.61 -0.42
N ILE A 156 -25.13 -11.83 -1.73
CA ILE A 156 -24.40 -12.89 -2.46
C ILE A 156 -22.89 -12.63 -2.42
N ALA A 157 -22.46 -11.38 -2.65
CA ALA A 157 -21.06 -11.01 -2.55
C ALA A 157 -20.49 -11.25 -1.13
N ASP A 158 -21.25 -10.92 -0.09
CA ASP A 158 -20.90 -11.17 1.31
C ASP A 158 -20.74 -12.68 1.60
N GLU A 159 -21.66 -13.52 1.11
CA GLU A 159 -21.58 -14.99 1.24
C GLU A 159 -20.32 -15.57 0.58
N LEU A 160 -19.89 -14.97 -0.53
CA LEU A 160 -18.65 -15.32 -1.23
C LEU A 160 -17.41 -14.69 -0.59
N GLY A 161 -17.58 -13.76 0.36
CA GLY A 161 -16.49 -13.02 1.01
C GLY A 161 -15.82 -11.98 0.10
N ILE A 162 -16.51 -11.44 -0.91
CA ILE A 162 -16.03 -10.33 -1.75
C ILE A 162 -16.85 -9.07 -1.47
N SER A 163 -16.29 -7.89 -1.77
CA SER A 163 -16.94 -6.61 -1.47
C SER A 163 -17.78 -6.09 -2.65
N CYS A 164 -18.69 -5.14 -2.39
CA CYS A 164 -19.38 -4.40 -3.43
C CYS A 164 -19.01 -2.92 -3.34
N LEU A 165 -18.52 -2.34 -4.43
CA LEU A 165 -18.50 -0.89 -4.62
C LEU A 165 -19.86 -0.49 -5.20
N VAL A 166 -20.67 0.21 -4.41
CA VAL A 166 -22.01 0.66 -4.86
C VAL A 166 -21.89 2.07 -5.42
N GLU A 167 -21.95 2.20 -6.73
CA GLU A 167 -21.82 3.46 -7.47
C GLU A 167 -23.15 4.21 -7.49
N ALA A 168 -23.10 5.47 -7.05
CA ALA A 168 -24.17 6.45 -7.07
C ALA A 168 -23.69 7.75 -7.75
N HIS A 169 -24.63 8.57 -8.20
CA HIS A 169 -24.35 9.87 -8.81
C HIS A 169 -24.93 11.04 -8.02
N ASP A 170 -26.12 10.86 -7.43
CA ASP A 170 -26.86 11.89 -6.71
C ASP A 170 -27.38 11.39 -5.34
N LYS A 171 -28.09 12.28 -4.64
CA LYS A 171 -28.62 12.02 -3.30
C LYS A 171 -29.61 10.86 -3.28
N ASP A 172 -30.50 10.76 -4.26
CA ASP A 172 -31.53 9.71 -4.30
C ASP A 172 -30.88 8.34 -4.50
N GLU A 173 -29.82 8.26 -5.29
CA GLU A 173 -29.02 7.05 -5.47
C GLU A 173 -28.23 6.68 -4.22
N ILE A 174 -27.69 7.66 -3.48
CA ILE A 174 -27.06 7.41 -2.18
C ILE A 174 -28.09 6.85 -1.19
N GLU A 175 -29.29 7.41 -1.12
CA GLU A 175 -30.36 6.89 -0.27
C GLU A 175 -30.72 5.43 -0.63
N LYS A 176 -30.73 5.07 -1.92
CA LYS A 176 -30.87 3.67 -2.36
C LYS A 176 -29.71 2.79 -1.87
N ALA A 177 -28.47 3.27 -2.00
CA ALA A 177 -27.28 2.54 -1.55
C ALA A 177 -27.30 2.29 -0.03
N LEU A 178 -27.69 3.30 0.75
CA LEU A 178 -27.86 3.21 2.20
C LEU A 178 -28.98 2.24 2.57
N ALA A 179 -30.13 2.30 1.89
CA ALA A 179 -31.24 1.36 2.10
C ALA A 179 -30.82 -0.10 1.80
N ALA A 180 -29.91 -0.30 0.85
CA ALA A 180 -29.29 -1.60 0.54
C ALA A 180 -28.15 -2.01 1.49
N LYS A 181 -27.86 -1.20 2.52
CA LYS A 181 -26.79 -1.40 3.52
C LYS A 181 -25.40 -1.51 2.88
N ALA A 182 -25.12 -0.68 1.88
CA ALA A 182 -23.79 -0.59 1.27
C ALA A 182 -22.73 -0.23 2.32
N ARG A 183 -21.58 -0.93 2.31
CA ARG A 183 -20.41 -0.61 3.15
C ARG A 183 -19.36 0.24 2.42
N ILE A 184 -19.46 0.29 1.10
CA ILE A 184 -18.60 1.08 0.22
C ILE A 184 -19.50 1.76 -0.80
N ILE A 185 -19.49 3.10 -0.82
CA ILE A 185 -20.26 3.91 -1.76
C ILE A 185 -19.28 4.69 -2.64
N GLY A 186 -19.38 4.49 -3.95
CA GLY A 186 -18.66 5.25 -4.95
C GLY A 186 -19.51 6.36 -5.52
N VAL A 187 -19.00 7.58 -5.59
CA VAL A 187 -19.68 8.69 -6.27
C VAL A 187 -19.00 8.96 -7.60
N ASN A 188 -19.73 8.78 -8.68
CA ASN A 188 -19.24 9.05 -10.03
C ASN A 188 -19.41 10.53 -10.36
N ASN A 189 -18.30 11.26 -10.40
CA ASN A 189 -18.26 12.67 -10.77
C ASN A 189 -18.58 12.92 -12.25
N ARG A 190 -18.63 11.85 -13.06
CA ARG A 190 -19.05 11.92 -14.46
C ARG A 190 -20.55 11.64 -14.55
N ASP A 191 -21.29 12.59 -15.10
CA ASP A 191 -22.67 12.35 -15.50
C ASP A 191 -22.68 11.44 -16.74
N LEU A 192 -23.33 10.28 -16.66
CA LEU A 192 -23.38 9.32 -17.77
C LEU A 192 -24.38 9.71 -18.88
N ARG A 193 -25.15 10.78 -18.67
CA ARG A 193 -26.11 11.32 -19.64
C ARG A 193 -25.44 12.24 -20.65
N ASP A 194 -24.49 13.07 -20.19
CA ASP A 194 -23.81 14.09 -21.03
C ASP A 194 -22.27 14.07 -20.94
N PHE A 195 -21.70 13.19 -20.11
CA PHE A 195 -20.26 13.02 -19.84
C PHE A 195 -19.54 14.21 -19.21
N THR A 196 -20.27 15.22 -18.71
CA THR A 196 -19.69 16.29 -17.90
C THR A 196 -19.05 15.72 -16.64
N VAL A 197 -17.98 16.36 -16.16
CA VAL A 197 -17.21 15.88 -15.00
C VAL A 197 -17.00 17.00 -14.00
N ASN A 198 -17.42 16.79 -12.76
CA ASN A 198 -17.24 17.75 -11.68
C ASN A 198 -16.86 17.06 -10.37
N ILE A 199 -15.60 17.16 -9.94
CA ILE A 199 -15.11 16.54 -8.70
C ILE A 199 -15.80 17.05 -7.43
N ASN A 200 -16.38 18.26 -7.48
CA ASN A 200 -17.15 18.80 -6.37
C ASN A 200 -18.45 18.02 -6.12
N ASN A 201 -18.87 17.15 -7.06
CA ASN A 201 -19.99 16.26 -6.83
C ASN A 201 -19.70 15.31 -5.67
N SER A 202 -18.56 14.61 -5.68
CA SER A 202 -18.11 13.78 -4.56
C SER A 202 -18.10 14.55 -3.24
N ILE A 203 -17.58 15.78 -3.22
CA ILE A 203 -17.52 16.61 -2.01
C ILE A 203 -18.93 16.89 -1.46
N ARG A 204 -19.86 17.32 -2.34
CA ARG A 204 -21.25 17.57 -1.94
C ARG A 204 -21.98 16.32 -1.51
N MET A 205 -21.74 15.21 -2.20
CA MET A 205 -22.39 13.92 -1.94
C MET A 205 -21.90 13.28 -0.65
N ARG A 206 -20.65 13.57 -0.25
CA ARG A 206 -20.05 13.03 0.97
C ARG A 206 -20.84 13.39 2.23
N GLU A 207 -21.51 14.55 2.26
CA GLU A 207 -22.36 14.99 3.38
C GLU A 207 -23.55 14.07 3.65
N TYR A 208 -23.99 13.28 2.68
CA TYR A 208 -25.13 12.36 2.80
C TYR A 208 -24.73 10.93 3.20
N VAL A 209 -23.44 10.64 3.30
CA VAL A 209 -22.93 9.30 3.61
C VAL A 209 -22.41 9.28 5.06
N PRO A 210 -22.86 8.34 5.91
CA PRO A 210 -22.28 8.12 7.23
C PRO A 210 -20.76 7.91 7.22
N ASP A 211 -20.06 8.40 8.25
CA ASP A 211 -18.60 8.36 8.33
C ASP A 211 -18.00 6.95 8.46
N ASP A 212 -18.80 5.96 8.84
CA ASP A 212 -18.39 4.56 8.94
C ASP A 212 -18.43 3.81 7.60
N ILE A 213 -19.03 4.40 6.56
CA ILE A 213 -19.06 3.87 5.20
C ILE A 213 -17.85 4.37 4.42
N ILE A 214 -17.16 3.46 3.73
CA ILE A 214 -16.04 3.82 2.87
C ILE A 214 -16.57 4.61 1.67
N PHE A 215 -16.15 5.86 1.55
CA PHE A 215 -16.54 6.74 0.46
C PHE A 215 -15.44 6.79 -0.62
N VAL A 216 -15.82 6.50 -1.86
CA VAL A 216 -14.92 6.49 -3.02
C VAL A 216 -15.32 7.58 -4.00
N SER A 217 -14.40 8.46 -4.37
CA SER A 217 -14.62 9.44 -5.45
C SER A 217 -14.15 8.85 -6.79
N GLU A 218 -15.01 8.85 -7.81
CA GLU A 218 -14.71 8.29 -9.12
C GLU A 218 -14.75 9.35 -10.22
N SER A 219 -13.89 9.20 -11.22
CA SER A 219 -13.78 10.10 -12.39
C SER A 219 -13.29 11.52 -12.08
N GLY A 220 -12.58 12.13 -13.03
CA GLY A 220 -12.25 13.57 -13.01
C GLY A 220 -11.05 13.99 -12.18
N ILE A 221 -10.48 13.08 -11.39
CA ILE A 221 -9.34 13.33 -10.52
C ILE A 221 -8.05 13.33 -11.35
N LYS A 222 -7.31 14.45 -11.31
CA LYS A 222 -6.15 14.67 -12.19
C LYS A 222 -4.92 15.16 -11.45
N THR A 223 -5.08 15.82 -10.31
CA THR A 223 -4.00 16.55 -9.65
C THR A 223 -3.91 16.24 -8.14
N ALA A 224 -2.76 16.54 -7.55
CA ALA A 224 -2.56 16.46 -6.10
C ALA A 224 -3.53 17.38 -5.34
N GLN A 225 -3.89 18.53 -5.92
CA GLN A 225 -4.87 19.46 -5.35
C GLN A 225 -6.27 18.83 -5.28
N ASP A 226 -6.66 18.05 -6.30
CA ASP A 226 -7.93 17.33 -6.28
C ASP A 226 -7.94 16.31 -5.12
N ILE A 227 -6.83 15.59 -4.93
CA ILE A 227 -6.67 14.61 -3.86
C ILE A 227 -6.71 15.29 -2.48
N GLU A 228 -6.04 16.42 -2.32
CA GLU A 228 -6.07 17.19 -1.07
C GLU A 228 -7.47 17.70 -0.76
N ALA A 229 -8.21 18.18 -1.76
CA ALA A 229 -9.61 18.59 -1.58
C ALA A 229 -10.49 17.40 -1.13
N LEU A 230 -10.30 16.21 -1.72
CA LEU A 230 -11.00 15.00 -1.30
C LEU A 230 -10.64 14.58 0.13
N ARG A 231 -9.34 14.65 0.48
CA ARG A 231 -8.82 14.34 1.82
C ARG A 231 -9.45 15.23 2.90
N GLN A 232 -9.54 16.53 2.64
CA GLN A 232 -10.15 17.50 3.57
C GLN A 232 -11.64 17.26 3.82
N HIS A 233 -12.32 16.58 2.90
CA HIS A 233 -13.73 16.24 3.03
C HIS A 233 -13.97 14.78 3.45
N ASN A 234 -12.97 14.12 4.06
CA ASN A 234 -13.11 12.76 4.59
C ASN A 234 -13.52 11.73 3.52
N VAL A 235 -12.95 11.82 2.31
CA VAL A 235 -13.06 10.79 1.27
C VAL A 235 -11.95 9.75 1.45
N GLN A 236 -12.32 8.47 1.54
CA GLN A 236 -11.39 7.38 1.85
C GLN A 236 -10.65 6.85 0.64
N ALA A 237 -11.22 6.95 -0.58
CA ALA A 237 -10.52 6.49 -1.77
C ALA A 237 -10.85 7.28 -3.04
N ALA A 238 -9.93 7.23 -4.00
CA ALA A 238 -10.06 7.77 -5.34
C ALA A 238 -9.91 6.66 -6.38
N LEU A 239 -10.90 6.50 -7.27
CA LEU A 239 -10.81 5.61 -8.43
C LEU A 239 -10.38 6.40 -9.67
N ILE A 240 -9.19 6.05 -10.19
CA ILE A 240 -8.51 6.83 -11.23
C ILE A 240 -8.08 5.91 -12.36
N GLY A 241 -8.50 6.23 -13.59
CA GLY A 241 -8.10 5.49 -14.79
C GLY A 241 -7.39 6.34 -15.81
N GLU A 242 -8.10 7.33 -16.36
CA GLU A 242 -7.63 8.00 -17.58
C GLU A 242 -6.29 8.73 -17.42
N THR A 243 -6.11 9.43 -16.29
CA THR A 243 -4.89 10.18 -15.98
C THR A 243 -3.66 9.27 -16.04
N PHE A 244 -3.77 8.03 -15.56
CA PHE A 244 -2.67 7.07 -15.53
C PHE A 244 -2.45 6.31 -16.82
N MET A 245 -3.49 6.06 -17.61
CA MET A 245 -3.36 5.38 -18.90
C MET A 245 -2.59 6.20 -19.92
N ARG A 246 -2.54 7.52 -19.75
CA ARG A 246 -1.75 8.43 -20.59
C ARG A 246 -0.32 8.66 -20.07
N SER A 247 -0.01 8.23 -18.84
CA SER A 247 1.33 8.42 -18.27
C SER A 247 2.30 7.33 -18.72
N THR A 248 3.50 7.76 -19.13
CA THR A 248 4.65 6.90 -19.43
C THR A 248 5.33 6.37 -18.17
N ASP A 249 5.24 7.09 -17.04
CA ASP A 249 5.72 6.65 -15.72
C ASP A 249 4.56 6.70 -14.70
N LYS A 250 3.95 5.53 -14.47
CA LYS A 250 2.80 5.37 -13.56
C LYS A 250 3.22 5.49 -12.09
N VAL A 251 4.47 5.14 -11.77
CA VAL A 251 5.01 5.25 -10.40
C VAL A 251 5.10 6.72 -10.01
N THR A 252 5.69 7.53 -10.89
CA THR A 252 5.82 8.96 -10.66
C THR A 252 4.47 9.66 -10.69
N ALA A 253 3.59 9.34 -11.65
CA ALA A 253 2.26 9.95 -11.72
C ALA A 253 1.40 9.66 -10.48
N LEU A 254 1.41 8.42 -9.96
CA LEU A 254 0.68 8.11 -8.74
C LEU A 254 1.31 8.82 -7.54
N ALA A 255 2.64 8.89 -7.48
CA ALA A 255 3.33 9.62 -6.42
C ALA A 255 3.00 11.12 -6.39
N GLU A 256 2.90 11.76 -7.54
CA GLU A 256 2.46 13.16 -7.64
C GLU A 256 1.05 13.34 -7.06
N LEU A 257 0.12 12.42 -7.31
CA LEU A 257 -1.25 12.51 -6.79
C LEU A 257 -1.35 12.34 -5.27
N PHE A 258 -0.52 11.49 -4.67
CA PHE A 258 -0.46 11.39 -3.20
C PHE A 258 -0.10 12.74 -2.56
N GLY A 259 0.60 13.60 -3.30
CA GLY A 259 1.16 14.85 -2.82
C GLY A 259 2.49 14.63 -2.10
N LYS A 260 3.12 15.74 -1.70
CA LYS A 260 4.38 15.68 -0.93
C LYS A 260 4.12 15.04 0.42
N ILE A 261 4.76 13.91 0.67
CA ILE A 261 4.79 13.31 2.00
C ILE A 261 6.05 13.77 2.71
N GLN A 262 6.02 13.83 4.05
CA GLN A 262 7.26 14.01 4.79
C GLN A 262 8.09 12.75 4.61
N VAL A 263 9.12 12.83 3.76
CA VAL A 263 9.97 11.69 3.47
C VAL A 263 10.75 11.32 4.74
N PRO A 264 10.68 10.05 5.17
CA PRO A 264 11.40 9.61 6.34
C PRO A 264 12.89 9.71 6.10
N LYS A 265 13.62 9.84 7.21
CA LYS A 265 15.07 9.71 7.17
C LYS A 265 15.47 8.30 6.73
N ILE A 266 16.59 8.17 6.03
CA ILE A 266 17.03 6.90 5.47
C ILE A 266 18.23 6.38 6.26
N LYS A 267 18.15 5.12 6.71
CA LYS A 267 19.26 4.40 7.32
C LYS A 267 19.63 3.17 6.49
N PHE A 268 20.91 3.04 6.16
CA PHE A 268 21.48 1.79 5.63
C PHE A 268 22.29 1.06 6.71
N CYS A 269 21.82 -0.11 7.14
CA CYS A 269 22.47 -0.89 8.20
C CYS A 269 23.48 -1.90 7.65
N GLY A 270 24.45 -2.32 8.48
CA GLY A 270 25.40 -3.38 8.16
C GLY A 270 26.54 -2.96 7.22
N ILE A 271 27.01 -1.72 7.35
CA ILE A 271 28.19 -1.22 6.62
C ILE A 271 29.42 -1.89 7.23
N LYS A 272 30.24 -2.56 6.40
CA LYS A 272 31.37 -3.38 6.89
C LYS A 272 32.68 -3.20 6.14
N SER A 273 32.69 -2.42 5.06
CA SER A 273 33.87 -2.26 4.20
C SER A 273 34.04 -0.85 3.67
N GLN A 274 35.25 -0.55 3.18
CA GLN A 274 35.52 0.73 2.50
C GLN A 274 34.75 0.86 1.18
N ALA A 275 34.47 -0.27 0.51
CA ALA A 275 33.64 -0.28 -0.69
C ALA A 275 32.21 0.17 -0.37
N ASP A 276 31.64 -0.32 0.74
CA ASP A 276 30.32 0.13 1.20
C ASP A 276 30.33 1.65 1.48
N VAL A 277 31.34 2.14 2.21
CA VAL A 277 31.50 3.58 2.50
C VAL A 277 31.58 4.41 1.21
N ALA A 278 32.28 3.92 0.18
CA ALA A 278 32.37 4.61 -1.10
C ALA A 278 31.01 4.71 -1.82
N ILE A 279 30.15 3.70 -1.69
CA ILE A 279 28.77 3.74 -2.20
C ILE A 279 27.93 4.74 -1.38
N ILE A 280 27.98 4.62 -0.06
CA ILE A 280 27.23 5.47 0.89
C ILE A 280 27.56 6.95 0.70
N ASN A 281 28.83 7.30 0.54
CA ASN A 281 29.25 8.69 0.33
C ASN A 281 28.73 9.30 -0.98
N LYS A 282 28.33 8.49 -1.97
CA LYS A 282 27.74 9.00 -3.22
C LYS A 282 26.27 9.35 -3.05
N VAL A 283 25.55 8.61 -2.20
CA VAL A 283 24.09 8.75 -2.05
C VAL A 283 23.67 9.51 -0.79
N GLU A 284 24.57 9.64 0.19
CA GLU A 284 24.40 10.48 1.38
C GLU A 284 23.08 10.22 2.16
N PRO A 285 22.87 9.00 2.70
CA PRO A 285 21.72 8.75 3.56
C PRO A 285 21.85 9.53 4.88
N ASP A 286 20.76 9.70 5.63
CA ASP A 286 20.78 10.35 6.94
C ASP A 286 21.61 9.57 7.97
N TYR A 287 21.52 8.23 7.93
CA TYR A 287 22.18 7.35 8.87
C TYR A 287 22.82 6.13 8.20
N ILE A 288 23.86 5.60 8.84
CA ILE A 288 24.33 4.24 8.61
C ILE A 288 24.44 3.44 9.91
N GLY A 289 24.37 2.11 9.80
CA GLY A 289 24.53 1.20 10.94
C GLY A 289 25.82 0.38 10.88
N PHE A 290 26.61 0.42 11.95
CA PHE A 290 27.70 -0.51 12.23
C PHE A 290 27.19 -1.61 13.17
N ILE A 291 27.28 -2.87 12.74
CA ILE A 291 26.85 -4.01 13.57
C ILE A 291 28.05 -4.47 14.41
N LEU A 292 27.97 -4.28 15.72
CA LEU A 292 29.04 -4.63 16.66
C LEU A 292 28.73 -5.95 17.41
N ALA A 293 27.51 -6.47 17.25
CA ALA A 293 27.09 -7.76 17.78
C ALA A 293 27.39 -8.95 16.83
N PRO A 294 27.51 -10.19 17.36
CA PRO A 294 27.75 -11.40 16.57
C PRO A 294 26.79 -11.57 15.38
N SER A 295 27.33 -11.51 14.17
CA SER A 295 26.58 -11.72 12.92
C SER A 295 27.53 -11.85 11.71
N LYS A 296 27.00 -12.23 10.55
CA LYS A 296 27.75 -12.20 9.26
C LYS A 296 28.17 -10.79 8.81
N ARG A 297 27.68 -9.75 9.49
CA ARG A 297 27.96 -8.33 9.20
C ARG A 297 28.71 -7.65 10.35
N GLN A 298 29.15 -8.42 11.35
CA GLN A 298 29.86 -7.89 12.50
C GLN A 298 31.18 -7.23 12.05
N ILE A 299 31.48 -6.09 12.64
CA ILE A 299 32.79 -5.43 12.55
C ILE A 299 33.31 -5.11 13.95
N THR A 300 34.62 -4.87 14.07
CA THR A 300 35.21 -4.42 15.32
C THR A 300 35.04 -2.91 15.52
N VAL A 301 35.21 -2.45 16.75
CA VAL A 301 35.16 -1.02 17.11
C VAL A 301 36.23 -0.22 16.35
N GLU A 302 37.43 -0.80 16.19
CA GLU A 302 38.55 -0.17 15.47
C GLU A 302 38.24 -0.03 13.98
N LEU A 303 37.69 -1.08 13.35
CA LEU A 303 37.28 -1.02 11.96
C LEU A 303 36.14 -0.01 11.76
N ALA A 304 35.14 0.00 12.65
CA ALA A 304 34.05 0.99 12.62
C ALA A 304 34.59 2.43 12.69
N ARG A 305 35.58 2.69 13.54
CA ARG A 305 36.24 4.00 13.64
C ARG A 305 36.95 4.37 12.33
N GLN A 306 37.72 3.45 11.74
CA GLN A 306 38.41 3.66 10.45
C GLN A 306 37.43 3.92 9.30
N LEU A 307 36.29 3.23 9.28
CA LEU A 307 35.25 3.45 8.27
C LEU A 307 34.57 4.80 8.47
N LYS A 308 34.30 5.18 9.73
CA LYS A 308 33.72 6.49 10.04
C LYS A 308 34.60 7.65 9.58
N ASP A 309 35.92 7.57 9.76
CA ASP A 309 36.84 8.61 9.30
C ASP A 309 36.81 8.86 7.78
N LYS A 310 36.26 7.91 7.01
CA LYS A 310 36.10 8.02 5.56
C LYS A 310 34.68 8.43 5.14
N LEU A 311 33.74 8.54 6.07
CA LEU A 311 32.37 8.97 5.78
C LEU A 311 32.30 10.49 5.65
N LYS A 312 31.39 10.96 4.80
CA LYS A 312 31.01 12.36 4.75
C LYS A 312 30.41 12.80 6.11
N PRO A 313 30.76 13.98 6.63
CA PRO A 313 30.47 14.38 8.01
C PRO A 313 28.98 14.57 8.32
N GLN A 314 28.13 14.77 7.31
CA GLN A 314 26.69 14.87 7.48
C GLN A 314 26.00 13.51 7.76
N ILE A 315 26.66 12.40 7.44
CA ILE A 315 26.09 11.05 7.60
C ILE A 315 26.27 10.61 9.05
N LYS A 316 25.16 10.41 9.75
CA LYS A 316 25.19 9.98 11.16
C LYS A 316 25.45 8.49 11.28
N THR A 317 26.13 8.12 12.36
CA THR A 317 26.56 6.74 12.64
C THR A 317 25.80 6.13 13.81
N VAL A 318 25.22 4.95 13.56
CA VAL A 318 24.48 4.15 14.53
C VAL A 318 25.28 2.90 14.89
N GLY A 319 25.61 2.70 16.15
CA GLY A 319 26.19 1.44 16.63
C GLY A 319 25.10 0.48 17.05
N VAL A 320 25.07 -0.73 16.49
CA VAL A 320 24.05 -1.75 16.78
C VAL A 320 24.63 -2.80 17.72
N PHE A 321 24.00 -2.95 18.88
CA PHE A 321 24.40 -3.85 19.97
C PHE A 321 23.27 -4.84 20.29
N VAL A 322 23.63 -5.98 20.87
CA VAL A 322 22.69 -7.02 21.30
C VAL A 322 23.19 -7.54 22.64
N ASP A 323 22.48 -7.21 23.72
CA ASP A 323 22.76 -7.71 25.07
C ASP A 323 24.23 -7.47 25.52
N GLU A 324 24.81 -6.35 25.08
CA GLU A 324 26.22 -6.00 25.34
C GLU A 324 26.36 -5.30 26.71
N ALA A 325 27.51 -5.50 27.37
CA ALA A 325 27.82 -4.83 28.63
C ALA A 325 27.86 -3.31 28.46
N LEU A 326 27.33 -2.57 29.44
CA LEU A 326 27.19 -1.11 29.37
C LEU A 326 28.54 -0.43 29.13
N GLU A 327 29.59 -0.91 29.80
CA GLU A 327 30.96 -0.37 29.70
C GLU A 327 31.51 -0.50 28.28
N ASN A 328 31.20 -1.61 27.60
CA ASN A 328 31.60 -1.86 26.22
C ASN A 328 30.85 -0.93 25.26
N VAL A 329 29.56 -0.71 25.49
CA VAL A 329 28.76 0.26 24.71
C VAL A 329 29.30 1.68 24.89
N ILE A 330 29.55 2.12 26.13
CA ILE A 330 30.13 3.44 26.44
C ILE A 330 31.50 3.61 25.79
N THR A 331 32.34 2.57 25.85
CA THR A 331 33.66 2.58 25.20
C THR A 331 33.52 2.72 23.68
N ALA A 332 32.63 1.96 23.06
CA ALA A 332 32.37 2.05 21.62
C ALA A 332 31.82 3.42 21.21
N ILE A 333 30.92 4.03 22.00
CA ILE A 333 30.42 5.39 21.78
C ILE A 333 31.60 6.37 21.69
N LYS A 334 32.52 6.34 22.67
CA LYS A 334 33.65 7.28 22.73
C LYS A 334 34.66 7.03 21.62
N THR A 335 35.03 5.77 21.40
CA THR A 335 36.06 5.39 20.42
C THR A 335 35.62 5.65 18.99
N ILE A 336 34.39 5.27 18.64
CA ILE A 336 33.84 5.48 17.29
C ILE A 336 33.28 6.89 17.15
N GLN A 337 32.98 7.58 18.25
CA GLN A 337 32.25 8.85 18.29
C GLN A 337 30.81 8.71 17.77
N LEU A 338 30.09 7.65 18.14
CA LEU A 338 28.75 7.36 17.62
C LEU A 338 27.76 8.52 17.82
N ASP A 339 26.84 8.68 16.87
CA ASP A 339 25.73 9.63 16.98
C ASP A 339 24.51 9.00 17.66
N VAL A 340 24.37 7.68 17.51
CA VAL A 340 23.25 6.89 18.00
C VAL A 340 23.72 5.52 18.47
N VAL A 341 23.14 5.01 19.56
CA VAL A 341 23.20 3.60 19.96
C VAL A 341 21.86 2.93 19.68
N GLN A 342 21.88 1.81 18.97
CA GLN A 342 20.72 0.98 18.71
C GLN A 342 20.82 -0.33 19.50
N LEU A 343 19.95 -0.49 20.49
CA LEU A 343 19.82 -1.67 21.35
C LEU A 343 18.87 -2.68 20.69
N HIS A 344 19.40 -3.83 20.27
CA HIS A 344 18.70 -4.80 19.43
C HIS A 344 18.51 -6.17 20.09
N GLY A 345 18.86 -6.29 21.37
CA GLY A 345 18.65 -7.47 22.21
C GLY A 345 17.43 -7.35 23.12
N ASN A 346 17.59 -7.89 24.32
CA ASN A 346 16.64 -7.94 25.42
C ASN A 346 16.94 -6.88 26.49
N GLU A 347 17.70 -5.83 26.15
CA GLU A 347 18.04 -4.73 27.05
C GLU A 347 16.75 -4.14 27.66
N THR A 348 16.73 -3.91 28.96
CA THR A 348 15.56 -3.46 29.72
C THR A 348 15.45 -1.94 29.79
N GLU A 349 14.38 -1.43 30.38
CA GLU A 349 14.22 0.01 30.61
C GLU A 349 15.29 0.54 31.58
N GLU A 350 15.63 -0.24 32.60
CA GLU A 350 16.70 0.09 33.55
C GLU A 350 18.06 0.22 32.85
N TYR A 351 18.35 -0.66 31.87
CA TYR A 351 19.54 -0.56 31.04
C TYR A 351 19.55 0.75 30.23
N ILE A 352 18.41 1.13 29.65
CA ILE A 352 18.27 2.37 28.88
C ILE A 352 18.49 3.60 29.77
N GLU A 353 17.91 3.60 30.98
CA GLU A 353 18.09 4.67 31.97
C GLU A 353 19.55 4.80 32.40
N GLU A 354 20.22 3.69 32.70
CA GLU A 354 21.63 3.67 33.08
C GLU A 354 22.53 4.13 31.94
N LEU A 355 22.26 3.69 30.70
CA LEU A 355 22.97 4.17 29.52
C LEU A 355 22.78 5.68 29.35
N ARG A 356 21.54 6.18 29.46
CA ARG A 356 21.22 7.61 29.34
C ARG A 356 21.98 8.47 30.35
N GLN A 357 22.18 7.99 31.58
CA GLN A 357 22.97 8.71 32.58
C GLN A 357 24.44 8.86 32.20
N ASN A 358 24.94 7.98 31.33
CA ASN A 358 26.35 7.91 30.92
C ASN A 358 26.61 8.42 29.50
N THR A 359 25.58 8.82 28.74
CA THR A 359 25.75 9.31 27.36
C THR A 359 24.70 10.31 26.93
N ALA A 360 25.12 11.26 26.08
CA ALA A 360 24.24 12.23 25.43
C ALA A 360 23.82 11.81 24.00
N VAL A 361 24.30 10.68 23.49
CA VAL A 361 23.94 10.18 22.15
C VAL A 361 22.49 9.69 22.13
N ASP A 362 21.87 9.67 20.95
CA ASP A 362 20.52 9.13 20.83
C ASP A 362 20.51 7.62 21.14
N ILE A 363 19.50 7.14 21.86
CA ILE A 363 19.30 5.72 22.18
C ILE A 363 18.06 5.24 21.43
N TRP A 364 18.24 4.26 20.56
CA TRP A 364 17.16 3.62 19.82
C TRP A 364 16.94 2.22 20.36
N LYS A 365 15.70 1.85 20.66
CA LYS A 365 15.35 0.49 21.10
C LYS A 365 14.65 -0.26 19.98
N ALA A 366 15.24 -1.37 19.54
CA ALA A 366 14.59 -2.26 18.59
C ALA A 366 13.57 -3.15 19.30
N VAL A 367 12.39 -3.28 18.70
CA VAL A 367 11.25 -4.07 19.15
C VAL A 367 10.89 -5.03 18.04
N ARG A 368 10.95 -6.34 18.32
CA ARG A 368 10.58 -7.39 17.37
C ARG A 368 9.07 -7.60 17.41
N VAL A 369 8.36 -7.13 16.40
CA VAL A 369 6.90 -7.03 16.45
C VAL A 369 6.24 -8.37 16.13
N LYS A 370 5.55 -8.94 17.13
CA LYS A 370 4.65 -10.10 16.96
C LYS A 370 3.17 -9.69 16.92
N ASN A 371 2.82 -8.72 17.76
CA ASN A 371 1.48 -8.23 18.00
C ASN A 371 1.58 -6.87 18.69
N ILE A 372 0.43 -6.22 18.89
CA ILE A 372 0.36 -4.86 19.45
C ILE A 372 0.93 -4.73 20.87
N ARG A 373 0.92 -5.80 21.69
CA ARG A 373 1.40 -5.75 23.09
C ARG A 373 2.88 -5.45 23.20
N GLU A 374 3.67 -5.93 22.24
CA GLU A 374 5.11 -5.63 22.20
C GLU A 374 5.37 -4.14 21.93
N ILE A 375 4.51 -3.50 21.14
CA ILE A 375 4.61 -2.06 20.88
C ILE A 375 4.20 -1.28 22.13
N GLU A 376 3.05 -1.64 22.74
CA GLU A 376 2.52 -1.02 23.95
C GLU A 376 3.52 -1.04 25.12
N LYS A 377 4.25 -2.15 25.30
CA LYS A 377 5.28 -2.28 26.34
C LYS A 377 6.33 -1.16 26.28
N TRP A 378 6.70 -0.72 25.08
CA TRP A 378 7.77 0.26 24.87
C TRP A 378 7.26 1.67 24.59
N GLN A 379 5.94 1.91 24.56
CA GLN A 379 5.38 3.23 24.23
C GLN A 379 5.92 4.34 25.14
N ASN A 380 6.08 4.05 26.44
CA ASN A 380 6.54 4.99 27.46
C ASN A 380 8.04 4.88 27.78
N SER A 381 8.81 4.14 26.98
CA SER A 381 10.25 3.97 27.19
C SER A 381 11.04 5.28 27.04
N GLY A 382 12.09 5.46 27.83
CA GLY A 382 13.07 6.54 27.79
C GLY A 382 14.05 6.50 26.62
N ALA A 383 13.93 5.52 25.70
CA ALA A 383 14.60 5.58 24.40
C ALA A 383 14.23 6.88 23.65
N ASP A 384 15.02 7.35 22.69
CA ASP A 384 14.61 8.49 21.85
C ASP A 384 13.72 8.05 20.69
N LYS A 385 13.94 6.82 20.20
CA LYS A 385 13.18 6.21 19.10
C LYS A 385 12.99 4.73 19.34
N LEU A 386 11.85 4.24 18.87
CA LEU A 386 11.61 2.80 18.74
C LEU A 386 11.89 2.39 17.30
N LEU A 387 12.53 1.24 17.11
CA LEU A 387 12.74 0.63 15.81
C LEU A 387 11.93 -0.67 15.75
N PHE A 388 11.01 -0.77 14.79
CA PHE A 388 10.18 -1.97 14.64
C PHE A 388 10.75 -2.85 13.54
N ASP A 389 11.12 -4.09 13.91
CA ASP A 389 11.65 -5.10 12.99
C ASP A 389 10.75 -6.35 12.99
N THR A 390 10.81 -7.12 11.91
CA THR A 390 10.06 -8.37 11.71
C THR A 390 10.51 -9.40 12.76
N TYR A 391 9.57 -9.94 13.55
CA TYR A 391 9.88 -11.01 14.50
C TYR A 391 10.25 -12.33 13.79
N ARG A 392 11.37 -12.93 14.18
CA ARG A 392 11.63 -14.36 13.99
C ARG A 392 12.21 -15.03 15.24
N PRO A 393 11.89 -16.32 15.51
CA PRO A 393 12.30 -17.01 16.74
C PRO A 393 13.82 -17.23 16.90
N ALA A 394 14.61 -17.22 15.81
CA ALA A 394 15.99 -17.73 15.81
C ALA A 394 17.06 -16.77 15.26
N VAL A 395 16.71 -15.59 14.75
CA VAL A 395 17.69 -14.63 14.17
C VAL A 395 17.30 -13.20 14.53
N ALA A 396 18.28 -12.41 14.99
CA ALA A 396 18.17 -10.96 15.11
C ALA A 396 18.43 -10.30 13.74
N GLY A 397 17.37 -9.91 13.03
CA GLY A 397 17.41 -9.07 11.82
C GLY A 397 17.87 -9.71 10.50
N GLY A 398 17.60 -9.02 9.37
CA GLY A 398 18.35 -9.15 8.12
C GLY A 398 18.02 -10.30 7.14
N THR A 399 16.75 -10.70 6.98
CA THR A 399 16.31 -11.78 6.07
C THR A 399 15.47 -11.35 4.86
N GLY A 400 14.95 -10.12 4.80
CA GLY A 400 14.21 -9.61 3.64
C GLY A 400 12.69 -9.75 3.68
N GLU A 401 12.10 -10.25 4.77
CA GLU A 401 10.64 -10.41 4.91
C GLU A 401 9.99 -9.36 5.83
N VAL A 402 8.69 -9.11 5.59
CA VAL A 402 7.88 -8.03 6.19
C VAL A 402 6.84 -8.61 7.15
N PHE A 403 6.60 -7.97 8.31
CA PHE A 403 5.51 -8.33 9.24
C PHE A 403 4.20 -7.57 8.92
N ASP A 404 3.08 -7.97 9.54
CA ASP A 404 1.81 -7.25 9.35
C ASP A 404 1.90 -5.83 9.92
N TRP A 405 1.99 -4.85 9.03
CA TRP A 405 2.07 -3.43 9.35
C TRP A 405 0.81 -2.86 9.99
N SER A 406 -0.34 -3.55 9.92
CA SER A 406 -1.59 -3.06 10.51
C SER A 406 -1.45 -2.74 12.00
N VAL A 407 -0.59 -3.48 12.71
CA VAL A 407 -0.32 -3.28 14.14
C VAL A 407 0.38 -1.96 14.46
N LEU A 408 0.99 -1.31 13.48
CA LEU A 408 1.70 -0.03 13.63
C LEU A 408 0.85 1.19 13.28
N GLU A 409 -0.32 1.01 12.67
CA GLU A 409 -1.14 2.13 12.19
C GLU A 409 -1.54 3.09 13.32
N ASN A 410 -1.63 2.59 14.55
CA ASN A 410 -1.98 3.39 15.74
C ASN A 410 -0.77 3.79 16.60
N CYS A 411 0.46 3.57 16.14
CA CYS A 411 1.64 4.02 16.85
C CYS A 411 1.77 5.55 16.74
N GLN A 412 1.58 6.27 17.85
CA GLN A 412 1.68 7.74 17.88
C GLN A 412 3.11 8.25 18.03
N ARG A 413 4.00 7.43 18.58
CA ARG A 413 5.39 7.79 18.84
C ARG A 413 6.20 7.69 17.55
N PRO A 414 7.04 8.69 17.20
CA PRO A 414 7.94 8.59 16.05
C PRO A 414 8.81 7.34 16.11
N PHE A 415 8.79 6.53 15.04
CA PHE A 415 9.49 5.25 14.98
C PHE A 415 10.31 5.08 13.71
N VAL A 416 11.27 4.16 13.78
CA VAL A 416 12.05 3.67 12.65
C VAL A 416 11.43 2.36 12.17
N LEU A 417 11.06 2.27 10.90
CA LEU A 417 10.55 1.05 10.31
C LEU A 417 11.69 0.23 9.71
N ALA A 418 11.83 -1.03 10.12
CA ALA A 418 12.79 -1.98 9.59
C ALA A 418 12.07 -3.27 9.13
N GLY A 419 12.83 -4.23 8.61
CA GLY A 419 12.32 -5.55 8.24
C GLY A 419 11.81 -5.63 6.80
N GLY A 420 12.63 -6.19 5.91
CA GLY A 420 12.22 -6.53 4.54
C GLY A 420 11.91 -5.35 3.60
N LEU A 421 12.25 -4.12 3.97
CA LEU A 421 12.04 -2.95 3.12
C LEU A 421 12.90 -3.02 1.85
N SER A 422 12.28 -2.87 0.68
CA SER A 422 12.91 -2.93 -0.65
C SER A 422 12.25 -1.94 -1.61
N SER A 423 12.79 -1.80 -2.82
CA SER A 423 12.20 -0.95 -3.87
C SER A 423 10.77 -1.36 -4.26
N LYS A 424 10.34 -2.57 -3.91
CA LYS A 424 9.00 -3.08 -4.19
C LYS A 424 7.95 -2.65 -3.16
N ASN A 425 8.34 -2.38 -1.92
CA ASN A 425 7.38 -2.19 -0.82
C ASN A 425 7.60 -0.91 0.00
N ILE A 426 8.74 -0.23 -0.15
CA ILE A 426 9.09 0.94 0.67
C ILE A 426 8.10 2.09 0.51
N VAL A 427 7.62 2.35 -0.71
CA VAL A 427 6.61 3.39 -0.97
C VAL A 427 5.33 3.12 -0.19
N LYS A 428 4.83 1.88 -0.28
CA LYS A 428 3.64 1.42 0.45
C LYS A 428 3.85 1.54 1.97
N ALA A 429 5.02 1.15 2.46
CA ALA A 429 5.38 1.24 3.87
C ALA A 429 5.34 2.68 4.37
N VAL A 430 6.02 3.58 3.66
CA VAL A 430 6.15 4.99 4.04
C VAL A 430 4.80 5.69 3.99
N ARG A 431 3.98 5.44 2.96
CA ARG A 431 2.64 6.04 2.86
C ARG A 431 1.67 5.51 3.89
N ARG A 432 1.68 4.20 4.16
CA ARG A 432 0.75 3.58 5.10
C ARG A 432 1.06 3.95 6.56
N LEU A 433 2.34 4.03 6.90
CA LEU A 433 2.78 4.10 8.29
C LEU A 433 3.38 5.44 8.68
N SER A 434 3.75 6.29 7.72
CA SER A 434 4.43 7.57 7.95
C SER A 434 5.56 7.46 8.99
N PRO A 435 6.50 6.51 8.84
CA PRO A 435 7.57 6.34 9.82
C PRO A 435 8.45 7.60 9.86
N TRP A 436 9.15 7.80 10.97
CA TRP A 436 10.12 8.89 11.08
C TRP A 436 11.41 8.59 10.30
N ALA A 437 11.81 7.31 10.28
CA ALA A 437 12.91 6.81 9.47
C ALA A 437 12.63 5.40 8.94
N VAL A 438 13.34 5.01 7.88
CA VAL A 438 13.36 3.63 7.35
C VAL A 438 14.75 3.04 7.49
N ASP A 439 14.86 1.80 7.95
CA ASP A 439 16.12 1.06 8.10
C ASP A 439 16.19 -0.12 7.14
N ILE A 440 17.15 -0.08 6.23
CA ILE A 440 17.28 -0.99 5.09
C ILE A 440 18.62 -1.71 5.20
N ASN A 441 18.60 -3.04 5.06
CA ASN A 441 19.80 -3.85 5.24
C ASN A 441 20.00 -4.89 4.13
N SER A 442 19.39 -6.07 4.25
CA SER A 442 19.69 -7.23 3.41
C SER A 442 19.12 -7.16 1.99
N THR A 443 18.06 -6.40 1.78
CA THR A 443 17.36 -6.24 0.49
C THR A 443 18.15 -5.43 -0.53
N VAL A 444 19.13 -4.64 -0.08
CA VAL A 444 20.06 -3.87 -0.90
C VAL A 444 21.46 -4.51 -0.94
N GLU A 445 21.54 -5.82 -0.67
CA GLU A 445 22.77 -6.59 -0.80
C GLU A 445 22.73 -7.53 -2.01
N THR A 446 23.91 -7.77 -2.59
CA THR A 446 24.19 -8.82 -3.58
C THR A 446 25.41 -9.57 -3.08
N ASP A 447 25.29 -10.91 -2.97
CA ASP A 447 26.31 -11.79 -2.39
C ASP A 447 26.82 -11.34 -1.00
N GLY A 448 25.93 -10.75 -0.20
CA GLY A 448 26.21 -10.28 1.15
C GLY A 448 27.01 -8.98 1.25
N ASN A 449 27.19 -8.25 0.15
CA ASN A 449 27.82 -6.92 0.11
C ASN A 449 26.81 -5.87 -0.35
N LYS A 450 26.99 -4.59 0.01
CA LYS A 450 26.08 -3.53 -0.43
C LYS A 450 26.15 -3.36 -1.94
N ASP A 451 24.98 -3.34 -2.56
CA ASP A 451 24.81 -3.22 -4.00
C ASP A 451 24.48 -1.77 -4.35
N SER A 452 25.31 -1.14 -5.17
CA SER A 452 25.13 0.27 -5.54
C SER A 452 23.88 0.51 -6.36
N GLU A 453 23.49 -0.41 -7.24
CA GLU A 453 22.30 -0.24 -8.07
C GLU A 453 21.04 -0.29 -7.22
N LYS A 454 20.95 -1.27 -6.30
CA LYS A 454 19.81 -1.39 -5.37
C LYS A 454 19.71 -0.20 -4.42
N ILE A 455 20.83 0.28 -3.90
CA ILE A 455 20.87 1.49 -3.05
C ILE A 455 20.42 2.72 -3.84
N ASN A 456 20.92 2.91 -5.06
CA ASN A 456 20.50 4.02 -5.92
C ASN A 456 19.01 3.93 -6.27
N GLU A 457 18.46 2.74 -6.52
CA GLU A 457 17.03 2.55 -6.77
C GLU A 457 16.20 3.02 -5.56
N ILE A 458 16.57 2.62 -4.34
CA ILE A 458 15.91 3.09 -3.11
C ILE A 458 15.98 4.61 -3.01
N MET A 459 17.17 5.18 -3.17
CA MET A 459 17.36 6.63 -3.03
C MET A 459 16.56 7.42 -4.06
N ALA A 460 16.52 6.95 -5.31
CA ALA A 460 15.70 7.56 -6.36
C ALA A 460 14.20 7.46 -6.07
N ILE A 461 13.73 6.33 -5.52
CA ILE A 461 12.33 6.18 -5.08
C ILE A 461 12.01 7.17 -3.96
N MET A 462 12.87 7.28 -2.96
CA MET A 462 12.66 8.16 -1.81
C MET A 462 12.74 9.65 -2.19
N GLU A 463 13.62 10.02 -3.13
CA GLU A 463 13.70 11.39 -3.65
C GLU A 463 12.43 11.78 -4.42
N ARG A 464 11.82 10.85 -5.18
CA ARG A 464 10.54 11.08 -5.85
C ARG A 464 9.36 11.25 -4.87
N LEU A 465 9.52 10.87 -3.60
CA LEU A 465 8.51 11.06 -2.57
C LEU A 465 8.64 12.41 -1.85
N ARG A 466 9.78 13.13 -2.00
CA ARG A 466 10.02 14.46 -1.41
C ARG A 466 9.24 15.53 -2.16
#